data_AF-A0A938B4P4-F1
#
_entry.id   AF-A0A938B4P4-F1
#
_cell.length_a   1.000
_cell.length_b   1.000
_cell.length_c   1.000
_cell.angle_alpha   90.00
_cell.angle_beta   90.00
_cell.angle_gamma   90.00
#
_symmetry.space_group_name_H-M   'P 1'
#
loop_
_entity.id
_entity.type
_entity.pdbx_description
1 polymer ?
#
loop_
_entity_poly.entity_id
_entity_poly.type
_entity_poly.pdbx_seq_one_letter_code
_entity_poly.pdbx_strand_id
1 'polypeptide(L)' 'MQFGLLYECQRPFQGTAIDWNALYKETLEQCELADQVGFNNLWFVEHHFLTGFS' A
#
# COMPACT_ATOMS: atom_id res chain seq x y z
N MET A 1 -7.12 16.52 -15.83
CA MET A 1 -5.88 16.41 -15.02
C MET A 1 -5.76 14.96 -14.61
N GLN A 2 -4.57 14.37 -14.65
CA GLN A 2 -4.36 12.98 -14.24
C GLN A 2 -3.73 12.94 -12.85
N PHE A 3 -4.25 12.08 -11.98
CA PHE A 3 -3.81 11.93 -10.60
C PHE A 3 -3.39 10.48 -10.35
N GLY A 4 -2.31 10.32 -9.59
CA GLY A 4 -1.76 9.04 -9.19
C GLY A 4 -1.61 8.95 -7.69
N LEU A 5 -1.47 7.73 -7.17
CA LEU A 5 -1.24 7.46 -5.75
C LEU A 5 0.20 6.99 -5.54
N LEU A 6 0.90 7.63 -4.59
CA LEU A 6 2.07 7.03 -3.95
C LEU A 6 1.55 6.17 -2.80
N TYR A 7 1.86 4.87 -2.83
CA TYR A 7 1.15 3.90 -2.02
C TYR A 7 2.07 2.81 -1.45
N GLU A 8 1.62 2.14 -0.40
CA GLU A 8 2.36 1.10 0.31
C GLU A 8 1.42 0.11 1.00
N CYS A 9 1.91 -1.07 1.37
CA CYS A 9 1.18 -2.01 2.22
C CYS A 9 1.22 -1.52 3.67
N GLN A 10 0.38 -0.54 4.00
CA GLN A 10 0.46 0.21 5.26
C GLN A 10 0.37 -0.68 6.51
N ARG A 11 1.40 -0.63 7.36
CA ARG A 11 1.38 -1.27 8.68
C ARG A 11 2.33 -0.58 9.65
N PRO A 12 2.09 -0.66 10.97
CA PRO A 12 3.08 -0.25 11.95
C PRO A 12 4.36 -1.08 11.85
N PHE A 13 5.52 -0.43 11.99
CA PHE A 13 6.83 -1.09 11.98
C PHE A 13 6.99 -2.15 13.11
N GLN A 14 6.41 -1.89 14.29
CA GLN A 14 6.48 -2.77 15.47
C GLN A 14 5.16 -2.79 16.24
N GLY A 15 5.00 -3.78 17.13
CA GLY A 15 3.94 -3.79 18.15
C GLY A 15 2.55 -4.15 17.62
N THR A 16 2.45 -4.83 16.49
CA THR A 16 1.19 -5.14 15.82
C THR A 16 1.03 -6.64 15.54
N ALA A 17 -0.19 -7.14 15.74
CA ALA A 17 -0.62 -8.49 15.36
C ALA A 17 -1.49 -8.43 14.08
N ILE A 18 -1.00 -7.74 13.05
CA ILE A 18 -1.67 -7.72 11.74
C ILE A 18 -1.57 -9.09 11.08
N ASP A 19 -2.70 -9.59 10.59
CA ASP A 19 -2.73 -10.71 9.66
C ASP A 19 -2.21 -10.24 8.29
N TRP A 20 -1.08 -10.78 7.89
CA TRP A 20 -0.43 -10.47 6.62
C TRP A 20 -1.30 -10.79 5.40
N ASN A 21 -2.11 -11.85 5.45
CA ASN A 21 -3.01 -12.17 4.34
C ASN A 21 -4.09 -11.11 4.18
N ALA A 22 -4.67 -10.67 5.31
CA ALA A 22 -5.63 -9.58 5.32
C ALA A 22 -5.00 -8.29 4.80
N LEU A 23 -3.80 -7.93 5.27
CA LEU A 23 -3.07 -6.75 4.81
C LEU A 23 -2.90 -6.73 3.29
N TYR A 24 -2.39 -7.81 2.70
CA TYR A 24 -2.21 -7.87 1.24
C TYR A 24 -3.55 -7.83 0.50
N LYS A 25 -4.56 -8.53 1.00
CA LYS A 25 -5.89 -8.55 0.38
C LYS A 25 -6.53 -7.16 0.39
N GLU A 26 -6.52 -6.48 1.53
CA GLU A 26 -7.06 -5.13 1.68
C GLU A 26 -6.26 -4.10 0.86
N THR A 27 -4.94 -4.27 0.75
CA THR A 27 -4.10 -3.42 -0.12
C THR A 27 -4.51 -3.58 -1.59
N LEU A 28 -4.77 -4.81 -2.05
CA LEU A 28 -5.23 -5.07 -3.41
C LEU A 28 -6.65 -4.55 -3.66
N GLU A 29 -7.57 -4.71 -2.70
CA GLU A 29 -8.93 -4.14 -2.77
C GLU A 29 -8.87 -2.60 -2.90
N GLN A 30 -7.92 -1.95 -2.24
CA GLN A 30 -7.69 -0.50 -2.38
C GLN A 30 -7.11 -0.13 -3.75
N CYS A 31 -6.25 -0.96 -4.34
CA CYS A 31 -5.78 -0.77 -5.73
C CYS A 31 -6.95 -0.85 -6.72
N GLU A 32 -7.84 -1.83 -6.57
CA GLU A 32 -9.05 -1.96 -7.40
C GLU A 32 -9.97 -0.74 -7.24
N LEU A 33 -10.17 -0.28 -6.00
CA LEU A 33 -10.94 0.93 -5.74
C LEU A 33 -10.31 2.16 -6.40
N ALA A 34 -8.97 2.29 -6.35
CA ALA A 34 -8.25 3.40 -6.97
C ALA A 34 -8.49 3.45 -8.49
N ASP A 35 -8.47 2.31 -9.16
CA ASP A 35 -8.82 2.19 -10.58
C ASP A 35 -10.28 2.61 -10.83
N GLN A 36 -11.21 2.11 -10.03
CA GLN A 36 -12.65 2.42 -10.15
C GLN A 36 -12.97 3.91 -9.96
N VAL A 37 -12.26 4.61 -9.08
CA VAL A 37 -12.50 6.04 -8.81
C VAL A 37 -11.65 6.97 -9.70
N GLY A 38 -10.92 6.41 -10.66
CA GLY A 38 -10.29 7.16 -11.74
C GLY A 38 -8.87 7.64 -11.47
N PHE A 39 -8.16 7.07 -10.49
CA PHE A 39 -6.71 7.26 -10.40
C PHE A 39 -6.02 6.54 -11.55
N ASN A 40 -5.02 7.20 -12.13
CA ASN A 40 -4.39 6.75 -13.36
C ASN A 40 -3.19 5.83 -13.13
N ASN A 41 -2.60 5.87 -11.94
CA ASN A 41 -1.45 5.04 -11.59
C ASN A 41 -1.35 4.83 -10.07
N LEU A 42 -0.70 3.73 -9.72
CA LEU A 42 -0.28 3.37 -8.36
C LEU A 42 1.24 3.21 -8.40
N TRP A 43 1.95 3.95 -7.55
CA TRP A 43 3.39 3.83 -7.37
C TRP A 43 3.68 3.25 -6.00
N PHE A 44 4.19 2.02 -5.95
CA PHE A 44 4.56 1.37 -4.71
C PHE A 44 5.96 1.77 -4.26
N VAL A 45 6.11 2.03 -2.97
CA VAL A 45 7.42 2.18 -2.35
C VAL A 45 8.13 0.83 -2.24
N GLU A 46 9.44 0.83 -2.43
CA GLU A 46 10.30 -0.32 -2.21
C GLU A 46 11.44 0.07 -1.27
N HIS A 47 11.64 -0.70 -0.19
CA HIS A 47 12.67 -0.43 0.79
C HIS A 47 13.84 -1.39 0.63
N HIS A 48 15.00 -0.86 0.27
CA HIS A 48 16.27 -1.58 0.27
C HIS A 48 17.11 -1.12 1.47
N PHE A 49 17.29 -2.01 2.46
CA PHE A 49 18.30 -1.90 3.53
C PHE A 49 18.13 -0.79 4.60
N LEU A 50 16.90 -0.45 5.01
CA LEU A 50 16.66 0.46 6.14
C LEU A 50 15.92 -0.25 7.28
N THR A 51 16.57 -0.34 8.44
CA THR A 51 15.91 -0.74 9.70
C THR A 51 14.99 0.39 10.15
N GLY A 52 13.72 0.11 10.47
CA GLY A 52 12.79 1.10 11.02
C GLY A 52 11.61 1.51 10.14
N PHE A 53 11.57 1.06 8.89
CA PHE A 53 10.56 1.48 7.92
C PHE A 53 9.82 0.28 7.33
N SER A 54 8.49 0.38 7.30
CA SER A 54 7.52 -0.44 6.58
C SER A 54 6.16 0.24 6.67
#